data_AF-A0A150GQK0-F1
#
_entry.id   AF-A0A150GQK0-F1
#
_cell.length_a   1.000
_cell.length_b   1.000
_cell.length_c   1.000
_cell.angle_alpha   90.00
_cell.angle_beta   90.00
_cell.angle_gamma   90.00
#
_symmetry.space_group_name_H-M   'P 1'
#
loop_
_entity.id
_entity.type
_entity.pdbx_description
1 polymer ?
#
loop_
_entity_poly.entity_id
_entity_poly.type
_entity_poly.pdbx_seq_one_letter_code
_entity_poly.pdbx_strand_id
1 'polypeptide(L)'
;MPSPCALRYDAIWIQWCLLYLTDVDFLSLFQRAAEGLQPDGLIFVKENICREGFVVDKEDSSLTRSNAYMLELFERAGVQVLYNVKQRNWPKDLFEVRMYVIKPRQQQQQQQGVQQQEPQQGAAAGELMQG
;
A
#
# COMPACT_ATOMS: atom_id res chain seq x y z
N MET A 1 4.89 18.05 8.91
CA MET A 1 3.42 18.16 8.98
C MET A 1 2.91 17.10 9.94
N PRO A 2 1.99 17.42 10.88
CA PRO A 2 1.39 16.41 11.76
C PRO A 2 0.59 15.38 10.94
N SER A 3 0.62 14.10 11.34
CA SER A 3 -0.24 13.07 10.74
C SER A 3 -1.72 13.40 10.97
N PRO A 4 -2.63 13.06 10.03
CA PRO A 4 -4.06 13.19 10.26
C PRO A 4 -4.48 12.40 11.51
N CYS A 5 -5.55 12.83 12.18
CA CYS A 5 -6.17 12.00 13.23
C CYS A 5 -6.47 10.63 12.63
N ALA A 6 -6.00 9.57 13.30
CA ALA A 6 -6.16 8.21 12.84
C ALA A 6 -7.64 7.87 12.60
N LEU A 7 -7.90 7.04 11.58
CA LEU A 7 -9.23 6.48 11.30
C LEU A 7 -10.33 7.56 11.13
N ARG A 8 -10.11 8.54 10.26
CA ARG A 8 -11.07 9.63 10.02
C ARG A 8 -11.88 9.46 8.74
N TYR A 9 -11.30 8.86 7.70
CA TYR A 9 -11.84 8.92 6.34
C TYR A 9 -12.29 7.54 5.85
N ASP A 10 -13.52 7.45 5.34
CA ASP A 10 -13.97 6.28 4.56
C ASP A 10 -13.39 6.32 3.13
N ALA A 11 -13.11 7.52 2.62
CA ALA A 11 -12.54 7.72 1.30
C ALA A 11 -11.55 8.87 1.29
N ILE A 12 -10.41 8.67 0.64
CA ILE A 12 -9.44 9.72 0.31
C ILE A 12 -9.36 9.80 -1.20
N TRP A 13 -9.62 10.98 -1.77
CA TRP A 13 -9.57 11.22 -3.21
C TRP A 13 -8.37 12.08 -3.57
N ILE A 14 -7.52 11.60 -4.48
CA ILE A 14 -6.32 12.29 -4.95
C ILE A 14 -6.43 12.39 -6.48
N GLN A 15 -6.53 13.62 -7.00
CA GLN A 15 -6.70 13.83 -8.42
C GLN A 15 -5.82 14.96 -8.92
N TRP A 16 -5.03 14.69 -9.96
CA TRP A 16 -4.12 15.65 -10.60
C TRP A 16 -3.25 16.42 -9.60
N CYS A 17 -2.70 15.69 -8.63
CA CYS A 17 -1.85 16.25 -7.58
C CYS A 17 -0.57 15.44 -7.39
N LEU A 18 -0.54 14.16 -7.82
CA LEU A 18 0.64 13.30 -7.65
C LEU A 18 1.77 13.70 -8.60
N LEU A 19 1.43 14.41 -9.67
CA LEU A 19 2.37 15.00 -10.61
C LEU A 19 3.30 16.06 -9.97
N TYR A 20 2.95 16.60 -8.80
CA TYR A 20 3.79 17.55 -8.07
C TYR A 20 4.65 16.93 -6.96
N LEU A 21 4.53 15.62 -6.74
CA LEU A 21 5.27 14.95 -5.68
C LEU A 21 6.52 14.28 -6.22
N THR A 22 7.62 14.42 -5.47
CA THR A 22 8.78 13.53 -5.61
C THR A 22 8.36 12.10 -5.26
N ASP A 23 9.14 11.11 -5.68
CA ASP A 23 8.86 9.71 -5.29
C ASP A 23 8.88 9.54 -3.77
N VAL A 24 9.78 10.23 -3.06
CA VAL A 24 9.86 10.17 -1.59
C VAL A 24 8.58 10.72 -0.95
N ASP A 25 8.10 11.86 -1.43
CA ASP A 25 6.88 12.47 -0.94
C ASP A 25 5.63 11.67 -1.30
N PHE A 26 5.63 11.03 -2.48
CA PHE A 26 4.58 10.10 -2.90
C PHE A 26 4.48 8.95 -1.90
N LEU A 27 5.58 8.24 -1.63
CA LEU A 27 5.59 7.12 -0.67
C LEU A 27 5.09 7.57 0.70
N SER A 28 5.58 8.72 1.16
CA SER A 28 5.20 9.29 2.45
C SER A 28 3.73 9.71 2.51
N LEU A 29 3.15 10.18 1.39
CA LEU A 29 1.73 10.51 1.29
C LEU A 29 0.87 9.27 1.49
N PHE A 30 1.16 8.18 0.79
CA PHE A 30 0.33 6.97 0.87
C PHE A 30 0.43 6.28 2.22
N GLN A 31 1.60 6.31 2.87
CA GLN A 31 1.76 5.84 4.25
C GLN A 31 0.87 6.62 5.23
N ARG A 32 0.92 7.96 5.18
CA ARG A 32 0.06 8.80 6.04
C ARG A 32 -1.42 8.70 5.70
N ALA A 33 -1.75 8.56 4.42
CA ALA A 33 -3.13 8.38 3.97
C ALA A 33 -3.72 7.09 4.55
N ALA A 34 -2.94 6.01 4.56
CA ALA A 34 -3.36 4.74 5.16
C ALA A 34 -3.68 4.87 6.66
N GLU A 35 -2.91 5.62 7.44
CA GLU A 35 -3.18 5.89 8.87
C GLU A 35 -4.52 6.65 9.08
N GLY A 36 -4.88 7.50 8.13
CA GLY A 36 -6.10 8.30 8.19
C GLY A 36 -7.38 7.55 7.78
N LEU A 37 -7.29 6.35 7.21
CA LEU A 37 -8.45 5.60 6.71
C LEU A 37 -9.14 4.79 7.81
N GLN A 38 -10.46 4.67 7.73
CA GLN A 38 -11.23 3.67 8.48
C GLN A 38 -10.85 2.23 8.04
N PRO A 39 -11.20 1.18 8.81
CA PRO A 39 -10.86 -0.22 8.48
C PRO A 39 -11.19 -0.69 7.05
N ASP A 40 -12.28 -0.18 6.48
CA ASP A 40 -12.73 -0.47 5.09
C ASP A 40 -12.56 0.73 4.15
N GLY A 41 -11.82 1.75 4.60
CA GLY A 41 -11.61 2.96 3.83
C GLY A 41 -10.72 2.74 2.60
N LEU A 42 -10.97 3.53 1.55
CA LEU A 42 -10.27 3.40 0.26
C LEU A 42 -9.60 4.71 -0.16
N ILE A 43 -8.48 4.58 -0.88
CA ILE A 43 -7.84 5.69 -1.58
C ILE A 43 -8.19 5.57 -3.05
N PHE A 44 -8.67 6.67 -3.62
CA PHE A 44 -8.96 6.80 -5.04
C PHE A 44 -7.95 7.76 -5.65
N VAL A 45 -7.24 7.30 -6.68
CA VAL A 45 -6.31 8.12 -7.43
C VAL A 45 -6.86 8.30 -8.83
N LYS A 46 -6.90 9.53 -9.36
CA LYS A 46 -7.20 9.81 -10.76
C LYS A 46 -6.13 10.73 -11.34
N GLU A 47 -5.32 10.21 -12.26
CA GLU A 47 -4.09 10.89 -12.68
C GLU A 47 -3.81 10.74 -14.17
N ASN A 48 -3.05 11.69 -14.72
CA ASN A 48 -2.47 11.62 -16.06
C ASN A 48 -1.37 10.55 -16.11
N ILE A 49 -1.34 9.80 -17.21
CA ILE A 49 -0.44 8.67 -17.42
C ILE A 49 0.26 8.81 -18.76
N CYS A 50 1.59 8.80 -18.71
CA CYS A 50 2.41 8.75 -19.92
C CYS A 50 2.61 7.30 -20.39
N ARG A 51 3.16 7.14 -21.59
CA ARG A 51 3.33 5.82 -22.22
C ARG A 51 4.35 4.95 -21.48
N GLU A 52 5.50 5.51 -21.13
CA GLU A 52 6.64 4.78 -20.54
C GLU A 52 7.45 5.72 -19.65
N GLY A 53 8.07 5.17 -18.60
CA GLY A 53 8.91 5.92 -17.68
C GLY A 53 8.15 7.09 -17.05
N PHE A 54 8.67 8.30 -17.25
CA PHE A 54 8.07 9.56 -16.82
C PHE A 54 8.36 10.70 -17.82
N VAL A 55 7.52 11.72 -17.79
CA VAL A 55 7.68 12.96 -18.55
C VAL A 55 7.72 14.13 -17.57
N VAL A 56 8.73 14.99 -17.69
CA VAL A 56 8.86 16.21 -16.89
C VAL A 56 8.31 17.38 -17.68
N ASP A 57 7.35 18.09 -17.10
CA ASP A 57 6.91 19.39 -17.58
C ASP A 57 7.61 20.47 -16.75
N LYS A 58 8.37 21.33 -17.45
CA LYS A 58 9.16 22.38 -16.81
C LYS A 58 8.37 23.67 -16.63
N GLU A 59 7.24 23.83 -17.32
CA GLU A 59 6.42 25.04 -17.24
C GLU A 59 5.64 25.07 -15.93
N ASP A 60 5.10 23.92 -15.50
CA ASP A 60 4.37 23.79 -14.23
C ASP A 60 5.10 22.98 -13.16
N SER A 61 6.36 22.58 -13.43
CA SER A 61 7.20 21.79 -12.51
C SER A 61 6.55 20.47 -12.08
N SER A 62 6.01 19.74 -13.06
CA SER A 62 5.32 18.48 -12.82
C SER A 62 5.99 17.27 -13.47
N LEU A 63 5.59 16.09 -13.01
CA LEU A 63 6.08 14.80 -13.49
C LEU A 63 4.89 13.85 -13.75
N THR A 64 4.64 13.59 -15.03
CA THR A 64 3.64 12.59 -15.46
C THR A 64 4.31 11.22 -15.53
N ARG A 65 3.82 10.24 -14.75
CA ARG A 65 4.39 8.87 -14.67
C ARG A 65 3.63 7.89 -15.55
N SER A 66 4.32 6.85 -16.00
CA SER A 66 3.68 5.74 -16.70
C SER A 66 2.90 4.84 -15.74
N ASN A 67 1.99 4.04 -16.28
CA ASN A 67 1.22 3.10 -15.46
C ASN A 67 2.13 2.09 -14.73
N ALA A 68 3.17 1.59 -15.39
CA ALA A 68 4.11 0.67 -14.77
C ALA A 68 4.83 1.32 -13.58
N TYR A 69 5.27 2.57 -13.75
CA TYR A 69 5.93 3.32 -12.69
C TYR A 69 4.99 3.63 -11.52
N MET A 70 3.74 4.03 -11.79
CA MET A 70 2.73 4.22 -10.74
C MET A 70 2.51 2.95 -9.91
N LEU A 71 2.39 1.79 -10.57
CA LEU A 71 2.24 0.50 -9.89
C LEU A 71 3.46 0.13 -9.03
N GLU A 72 4.69 0.40 -9.51
CA GLU A 72 5.91 0.22 -8.72
C GLU A 72 5.92 1.11 -7.47
N LEU A 73 5.51 2.37 -7.59
CA LEU A 73 5.44 3.29 -6.45
C LEU A 73 4.38 2.88 -5.44
N PHE A 74 3.22 2.40 -5.89
CA PHE A 74 2.20 1.85 -4.99
C PHE A 74 2.72 0.61 -4.23
N GLU A 75 3.43 -0.29 -4.91
CA GLU A 75 4.05 -1.45 -4.27
C GLU A 75 5.07 -1.02 -3.21
N ARG A 76 5.96 -0.09 -3.56
CA ARG A 76 6.97 0.48 -2.65
C ARG A 76 6.35 1.23 -1.47
N ALA A 77 5.17 1.83 -1.66
CA ALA A 77 4.43 2.49 -0.59
C ALA A 77 3.74 1.50 0.37
N GLY A 78 3.78 0.20 0.08
CA GLY A 78 3.14 -0.83 0.91
C GLY A 78 1.62 -0.83 0.81
N VAL A 79 1.06 -0.36 -0.32
CA VAL A 79 -0.38 -0.35 -0.56
C VAL A 79 -0.75 -1.35 -1.67
N GLN A 80 -2.00 -1.80 -1.68
CA GLN A 80 -2.51 -2.73 -2.67
C GLN A 80 -3.46 -2.01 -3.64
N VAL A 81 -3.20 -2.12 -4.93
CA VAL A 81 -4.12 -1.67 -5.98
C VAL A 81 -5.19 -2.75 -6.20
N LEU A 82 -6.45 -2.42 -5.93
CA LEU A 82 -7.62 -3.28 -6.15
C LEU A 82 -8.13 -3.17 -7.59
N TYR A 83 -8.17 -1.94 -8.12
CA TYR A 83 -8.63 -1.66 -9.48
C TYR A 83 -7.69 -0.67 -10.14
N ASN A 84 -7.45 -0.87 -11.44
CA ASN A 84 -6.70 0.04 -12.30
C ASN A 84 -7.48 0.17 -13.62
N VAL A 85 -8.13 1.31 -13.81
CA VAL A 85 -9.10 1.50 -14.89
C VAL A 85 -8.72 2.72 -15.72
N LYS A 86 -8.57 2.53 -17.03
CA LYS A 86 -8.39 3.64 -17.98
C LYS A 86 -9.71 4.39 -18.18
N GLN A 87 -9.66 5.73 -18.13
CA GLN A 87 -10.78 6.60 -18.46
C GLN A 87 -11.23 6.34 -19.90
N ARG A 88 -12.52 6.03 -20.05
CA ARG A 88 -13.14 5.82 -21.37
C ARG A 88 -13.54 7.16 -21.99
N ASN A 89 -13.66 7.16 -23.32
CA ASN A 89 -14.11 8.31 -24.11
C ASN A 89 -13.29 9.59 -23.83
N TRP A 90 -11.97 9.45 -23.73
CA TRP A 90 -11.04 10.56 -23.49
C TRP A 90 -10.40 11.02 -24.81
N PRO A 91 -10.13 12.33 -25.00
CA PRO A 91 -9.42 12.82 -26.18
C PRO A 91 -8.07 12.12 -26.39
N LYS A 92 -7.77 11.76 -27.64
CA LYS A 92 -6.55 10.99 -27.98
C LYS A 92 -5.27 11.85 -27.99
N ASP A 93 -5.44 13.17 -28.06
CA ASP A 93 -4.33 14.12 -28.14
C ASP A 93 -3.82 14.54 -26.74
N LEU A 94 -4.47 14.07 -25.68
CA LEU A 94 -4.09 14.29 -24.29
C LEU A 94 -3.42 13.04 -23.70
N PHE A 95 -2.71 13.21 -22.58
CA PHE A 95 -2.31 12.07 -21.77
C PHE A 95 -3.51 11.21 -21.40
N GLU A 96 -3.27 9.89 -21.35
CA GLU A 96 -4.29 8.98 -20.84
C GLU A 96 -4.58 9.31 -19.38
N VAL A 97 -5.83 9.13 -18.97
CA VAL A 97 -6.18 9.24 -17.54
C VAL A 97 -6.48 7.85 -17.01
N ARG A 98 -5.92 7.51 -15.85
CA ARG A 98 -6.24 6.26 -15.13
C ARG A 98 -6.77 6.56 -13.74
N MET A 99 -7.64 5.66 -13.29
CA MET A 99 -8.16 5.61 -11.95
C MET A 99 -7.65 4.37 -11.24
N TYR A 100 -7.15 4.55 -10.02
CA TYR A 100 -6.71 3.47 -9.14
C TYR A 100 -7.57 3.46 -7.89
N VAL A 101 -8.03 2.28 -7.50
CA VAL A 101 -8.64 2.06 -6.18
C VAL A 101 -7.64 1.29 -5.36
N ILE A 102 -7.28 1.83 -4.21
CA ILE A 102 -6.15 1.40 -3.42
C ILE A 102 -6.60 1.17 -1.98
N LYS A 103 -6.08 0.13 -1.36
CA LYS A 103 -6.24 -0.11 0.07
C LYS A 103 -4.88 -0.30 0.76
N PRO A 104 -4.75 0.01 2.07
CA PRO A 104 -3.57 -0.36 2.84
C PRO A 104 -3.35 -1.88 2.82
N ARG A 105 -2.09 -2.32 2.72
CA ARG A 105 -1.77 -3.75 2.87
C ARG A 105 -1.84 -4.08 4.37
N GLN A 106 -2.68 -5.05 4.75
CA GLN A 106 -2.68 -5.54 6.12
C GLN A 106 -1.32 -6.21 6.38
N GLN A 107 -0.60 -5.76 7.41
CA GLN A 107 0.58 -6.48 7.88
C GLN A 107 0.08 -7.82 8.43
N GLN A 108 0.34 -8.91 7.71
CA GLN A 108 0.15 -10.24 8.27
C GLN A 108 1.12 -10.37 9.44
N GLN A 109 0.61 -10.33 10.66
CA GLN A 109 1.38 -10.74 11.83
C GLN A 109 1.78 -12.20 11.59
N GLN A 110 3.06 -12.45 11.34
CA GLN A 110 3.60 -13.80 11.38
C GLN A 110 3.43 -14.33 12.80
N GLN A 111 2.35 -15.07 13.05
CA GLN A 111 2.26 -15.92 14.23
C GLN A 111 3.25 -17.08 14.03
N GLN A 112 4.52 -16.86 14.37
CA GLN A 112 5.44 -17.96 14.65
C GLN A 112 5.04 -18.54 16.00
N GLY A 113 4.20 -19.57 15.98
CA GLY A 113 3.96 -20.40 17.14
C GLY A 113 5.26 -21.07 17.56
N VAL A 114 5.86 -20.59 18.65
CA VAL A 114 6.84 -21.37 19.41
C VAL A 114 6.06 -22.54 20.01
N GLN A 115 6.10 -23.70 19.35
CA GLN A 115 5.65 -24.95 19.95
C GLN A 115 6.51 -25.20 21.18
N GLN A 116 5.91 -25.06 22.36
CA GLN A 116 6.49 -25.49 23.62
C GLN A 116 6.60 -27.01 23.57
N GLN A 117 7.83 -27.55 23.56
CA GLN A 117 8.06 -28.97 23.79
C GLN A 117 7.82 -29.25 25.29
N GLU A 118 6.78 -30.03 25.59
CA GLU A 118 6.57 -30.60 26.92
C GLU A 118 7.70 -31.58 27.26
N PRO A 119 8.22 -31.60 28.51
CA PRO A 119 9.17 -32.61 28.94
C PRO A 119 8.45 -33.95 29.12
N GLN A 120 8.91 -34.98 28.40
CA GLN A 120 8.44 -36.35 28.58
C GLN A 120 8.75 -36.84 30.01
N GLN A 121 7.69 -37.13 30.76
CA GLN A 121 7.76 -37.84 32.03
C GLN A 121 8.19 -39.30 31.78
N GLY A 122 9.41 -39.64 32.21
CA GLY A 122 9.84 -41.03 32.31
C GLY A 122 9.24 -41.68 33.54
N ALA A 123 8.35 -42.65 33.35
CA ALA A 123 7.89 -43.56 34.38
C ALA A 123 8.46 -44.96 34.15
N ALA A 124 9.19 -45.51 35.14
CA ALA A 124 9.18 -46.92 35.53
C ALA A 124 10.11 -47.11 36.75
N ALA A 125 9.52 -47.42 37.91
CA ALA A 125 9.67 -48.68 38.65
C ALA A 125 11.02 -48.79 39.42
N GLY A 126 11.07 -48.88 40.75
CA GLY A 126 10.16 -49.54 41.67
C GLY A 126 10.65 -50.94 42.00
N GLU A 127 11.87 -51.09 42.53
CA GLU A 127 12.35 -52.34 43.14
C GLU A 127 12.98 -52.03 44.51
N LEU A 128 12.17 -52.26 45.55
CA LEU A 128 12.60 -52.43 46.94
C LEU A 128 11.92 -53.71 47.43
N MET A 129 12.64 -54.84 47.44
CA MET A 129 12.49 -55.83 48.49
C MET A 129 13.55 -56.95 48.46
N GLN A 130 14.10 -57.16 49.66
CA GLN A 130 14.69 -58.38 50.24
C GLN A 130 16.21 -58.56 50.18
N GLY A 131 16.80 -58.54 51.38
CA GLY A 131 18.20 -58.86 51.71
C GLY A 131 18.61 -58.21 53.01
#